data_AF-A0A8H6TUL6-F1
#
_entry.id   AF-A0A8H6TUL6-F1
#
_cell.length_a   1.000
_cell.length_b   1.000
_cell.length_c   1.000
_cell.angle_alpha   90.00
_cell.angle_beta   90.00
_cell.angle_gamma   90.00
#
_symmetry.space_group_name_H-M   'P 1'
#
loop_
_entity.id
_entity.type
_entity.pdbx_description
1 polymer ?
#
loop_
_entity_poly.entity_id
_entity_poly.type
_entity_poly.pdbx_seq_one_letter_code
_entity_poly.pdbx_strand_id
1 'polypeptide(L)'
;MPAHSHSYSSTSTASAGPSSASSTPLPSGSAKSSLSSSTGSRPTTTPKSVSPSPSIPPLSAPALLRLHTAAGSPDPTRAALEQAQSERAGIRAKNEQLWKLIERQRTGYNQLVEELERARRERDEYKARLLGGGLVAAE
;
A
#
# COMPACT_ATOMS: atom_id res chain seq x y z
N MET A 1 7.49 -20.01 -53.08
CA MET A 1 7.83 -20.13 -51.64
C MET A 1 9.01 -19.20 -51.33
N PRO A 2 8.80 -17.95 -50.90
CA PRO A 2 9.88 -17.08 -50.42
C PRO A 2 9.84 -16.94 -48.89
N ALA A 3 10.91 -17.36 -48.22
CA ALA A 3 11.15 -17.12 -46.81
C ALA A 3 11.73 -15.71 -46.61
N HIS A 4 10.98 -14.83 -45.95
CA HIS A 4 11.47 -13.52 -45.52
C HIS A 4 12.00 -13.65 -44.09
N SER A 5 13.32 -13.55 -43.96
CA SER A 5 14.00 -13.44 -42.66
C SER A 5 14.04 -11.96 -42.28
N HIS A 6 13.42 -11.59 -41.16
CA HIS A 6 13.51 -10.24 -40.60
C HIS A 6 14.22 -10.28 -39.25
N SER A 7 15.43 -9.73 -39.28
CA SER A 7 16.29 -9.42 -38.14
C SER A 7 15.64 -8.34 -37.28
N TYR A 8 15.42 -8.63 -36.00
CA TYR A 8 15.05 -7.63 -35.00
C TYR A 8 16.32 -6.96 -34.45
N SER A 9 16.53 -5.69 -34.78
CA SER A 9 17.52 -4.84 -34.12
C SER A 9 16.97 -4.38 -32.77
N SER A 10 17.67 -4.72 -31.68
CA SER A 10 17.40 -4.22 -30.34
C SER A 10 18.06 -2.86 -30.14
N THR A 11 17.27 -1.79 -30.00
CA THR A 11 17.75 -0.50 -29.50
C THR A 11 17.59 -0.45 -27.98
N SER A 12 18.69 -0.67 -27.28
CA SER A 12 18.85 -0.35 -25.86
C SER A 12 19.13 1.14 -25.71
N THR A 13 18.23 1.87 -25.05
CA THR A 13 18.53 3.21 -24.53
C THR A 13 18.33 3.20 -23.03
N ALA A 14 19.43 3.07 -22.31
CA ALA A 14 19.52 3.36 -20.89
C ALA A 14 19.61 4.89 -20.73
N SER A 15 18.64 5.50 -20.05
CA SER A 15 18.72 6.90 -19.61
C SER A 15 18.97 6.93 -18.10
N ALA A 16 20.15 7.43 -17.75
CA ALA A 16 20.60 7.73 -16.41
C ALA A 16 19.63 8.69 -15.70
N GLY A 17 19.25 8.35 -14.47
CA GLY A 17 18.52 9.24 -13.57
C GLY A 17 19.47 10.21 -12.84
N PRO A 18 19.04 11.44 -12.53
CA PRO A 18 19.85 12.40 -11.79
C PRO A 18 19.92 12.08 -10.29
N SER A 19 21.15 12.10 -9.77
CA SER A 19 21.48 12.04 -8.35
C SER A 19 20.97 13.29 -7.62
N SER A 20 20.04 13.13 -6.68
CA SER A 20 19.74 14.17 -5.68
C SER A 20 20.54 13.89 -4.42
N ALA A 21 21.52 14.76 -4.15
CA ALA A 21 22.24 14.82 -2.88
C ALA A 21 21.28 15.29 -1.77
N SER A 22 21.10 14.45 -0.75
CA SER A 22 20.40 14.79 0.49
C SER A 22 21.45 15.21 1.52
N SER A 23 21.45 16.48 1.89
CA SER A 23 22.18 17.01 3.04
C SER A 23 21.38 16.73 4.32
N THR A 24 21.95 15.95 5.22
CA THR A 24 21.40 15.67 6.56
C THR A 24 21.94 16.67 7.58
N PRO A 25 21.10 17.45 8.29
CA PRO A 25 21.49 18.08 9.54
C PRO A 25 21.30 17.12 10.73
N LEU A 26 22.32 17.02 11.59
CA LEU A 26 22.27 16.35 12.89
C LEU A 26 21.53 17.23 13.92
N PRO A 27 20.65 16.68 14.76
CA PRO A 27 20.28 17.32 16.02
C PRO A 27 21.07 16.72 17.20
N SER A 28 21.90 17.55 17.81
CA SER A 28 22.46 17.36 19.17
C SER A 28 21.64 18.20 20.13
N GLY A 29 21.11 17.60 21.20
CA GLY A 29 20.47 18.35 22.27
C GLY A 29 19.59 17.52 23.19
N SER A 30 20.16 17.13 24.33
CA SER A 30 19.52 16.46 25.47
C SER A 30 18.27 17.18 25.98
N ALA A 31 17.18 16.43 26.14
CA ALA A 31 16.10 16.79 27.06
C ALA A 31 15.67 15.55 27.85
N LYS A 32 15.89 15.62 29.17
CA LYS A 32 15.33 14.70 30.16
C LYS A 32 13.85 15.02 30.34
N SER A 33 12.95 14.04 30.22
CA SER A 33 11.60 14.16 30.77
C SER A 33 10.99 12.80 31.14
N SER A 34 10.74 12.67 32.44
CA SER A 34 9.58 12.05 33.11
C SER A 34 8.99 10.75 32.53
N LEU A 35 9.13 9.68 33.33
CA LEU A 35 8.23 8.53 33.32
C LEU A 35 6.77 9.01 33.41
N SER A 36 5.98 8.66 32.43
CA SER A 36 4.51 8.72 32.50
C SER A 36 3.97 7.37 32.04
N SER A 37 3.37 6.67 32.99
CA SER A 37 2.61 5.44 32.76
C SER A 37 1.36 5.76 31.95
N SER A 38 1.41 5.50 30.65
CA SER A 38 0.22 5.51 29.78
C SER A 38 -0.34 4.10 29.70
N THR A 39 -1.50 3.92 30.33
CA THR A 39 -2.41 2.80 30.05
C THR A 39 -2.69 2.76 28.56
N GLY A 40 -2.27 1.66 27.91
CA GLY A 40 -2.42 1.45 26.48
C GLY A 40 -3.88 1.29 26.09
N SER A 41 -4.51 2.38 25.64
CA SER A 41 -5.79 2.34 24.96
C SER A 41 -5.61 1.69 23.59
N ARG A 42 -6.05 0.44 23.44
CA ARG A 42 -6.11 -0.26 22.14
C ARG A 42 -6.96 0.57 21.17
N PRO A 43 -6.48 0.94 19.98
CA PRO A 43 -7.34 1.53 18.96
C PRO A 43 -8.26 0.45 18.39
N THR A 44 -9.50 0.40 18.86
CA THR A 44 -10.59 -0.34 18.20
C THR A 44 -10.90 0.37 16.88
N THR A 45 -10.24 -0.06 15.81
CA THR A 45 -10.56 0.39 14.45
C THR A 45 -11.82 -0.34 14.00
N THR A 46 -12.96 0.30 14.16
CA THR A 46 -14.20 -0.14 13.51
C THR A 46 -13.99 -0.07 11.99
N PRO A 47 -14.29 -1.14 11.23
CA PRO A 47 -14.22 -1.08 9.78
C PRO A 47 -15.27 -0.07 9.31
N LYS A 48 -14.81 1.04 8.73
CA LYS A 48 -15.70 1.98 8.05
C LYS A 48 -16.45 1.21 6.95
N SER A 49 -17.78 1.37 6.97
CA SER A 49 -18.71 0.87 5.97
C SER A 49 -18.13 0.98 4.56
N VAL A 50 -17.95 -0.17 3.91
CA VAL A 50 -17.51 -0.27 2.52
C VAL A 50 -18.69 0.13 1.65
N SER A 51 -18.76 1.40 1.27
CA SER A 51 -19.69 1.83 0.22
C SER A 51 -19.39 1.03 -1.06
N PRO A 52 -20.42 0.57 -1.79
CA PRO A 52 -20.21 -0.19 -3.01
C PRO A 52 -19.35 0.63 -3.98
N SER A 53 -18.24 0.03 -4.39
CA SER A 53 -17.32 0.66 -5.34
C SER A 53 -18.08 0.83 -6.66
N PRO A 54 -18.18 2.06 -7.22
CA PRO A 54 -18.84 2.24 -8.50
C PRO A 54 -18.09 1.42 -9.55
N SER A 55 -18.83 0.54 -10.24
CA SER A 55 -18.34 -0.18 -11.41
C SER A 55 -17.89 0.85 -12.44
N ILE A 56 -16.58 1.03 -12.61
CA ILE A 56 -16.02 1.92 -13.62
C ILE A 56 -16.18 1.21 -14.97
N PRO A 57 -17.02 1.71 -15.89
CA PRO A 57 -17.12 1.13 -17.21
C PRO A 57 -15.75 1.23 -17.92
N PRO A 58 -15.41 0.27 -18.80
CA PRO A 58 -14.13 0.30 -19.49
C PRO A 58 -14.00 1.58 -20.33
N LEU A 59 -12.91 2.33 -20.14
CA LEU A 59 -12.58 3.47 -20.98
C LEU A 59 -12.42 3.00 -22.42
N SER A 60 -13.27 3.52 -23.30
CA SER A 60 -13.20 3.25 -24.73
C SER A 60 -13.04 4.58 -25.47
N ALA A 61 -11.92 4.73 -26.19
CA ALA A 61 -11.64 5.90 -27.01
C ALA A 61 -12.80 6.27 -27.97
N PRO A 62 -13.42 5.34 -28.73
CA PRO A 62 -14.56 5.68 -29.58
C PRO A 62 -15.82 6.05 -28.79
N ALA A 63 -15.96 5.64 -27.53
CA ALA A 63 -17.07 6.10 -26.69
C ALA A 63 -16.87 7.55 -26.24
N LEU A 64 -15.65 7.91 -25.81
CA LEU A 64 -15.30 9.28 -25.41
C LEU A 64 -15.40 10.26 -26.58
N LEU A 65 -14.92 9.87 -27.76
CA LEU A 65 -15.04 10.70 -28.96
C LEU A 65 -16.51 10.95 -29.33
N ARG A 66 -17.34 9.91 -29.38
CA ARG A 66 -18.78 10.07 -29.66
C ARG A 66 -19.47 10.95 -28.63
N LEU A 67 -19.12 10.84 -27.35
CA LEU A 67 -19.64 11.67 -26.28
C LEU A 67 -19.35 13.16 -26.54
N HIS A 68 -18.08 13.50 -26.82
CA HIS A 68 -17.67 14.89 -27.04
C HIS A 68 -18.13 15.46 -28.40
N THR A 69 -18.25 14.62 -29.43
CA THR A 69 -18.88 15.00 -30.69
C THR A 69 -20.37 15.30 -30.51
N ALA A 70 -21.10 14.44 -29.77
CA ALA A 70 -22.52 14.66 -29.49
C ALA A 70 -22.78 15.88 -28.59
N ALA A 71 -21.83 16.19 -27.70
CA ALA A 71 -21.88 17.38 -26.85
C ALA A 71 -21.54 18.69 -27.60
N GLY A 72 -21.19 18.63 -28.89
CA GLY A 72 -20.88 19.81 -29.69
C GLY A 72 -19.55 20.49 -29.30
N SER A 73 -18.59 19.73 -28.75
CA SER A 73 -17.27 20.27 -28.41
C SER A 73 -16.58 20.83 -29.68
N PRO A 74 -15.96 22.02 -29.62
CA PRO A 74 -15.25 22.60 -30.75
C PRO A 74 -14.04 21.77 -31.19
N ASP A 75 -13.45 21.01 -30.26
CA ASP A 75 -12.44 19.99 -30.56
C ASP A 75 -12.73 18.73 -29.73
N PRO A 76 -13.53 17.79 -30.27
CA PRO A 76 -13.93 16.59 -29.54
C PRO A 76 -12.76 15.64 -29.29
N THR A 77 -11.72 15.69 -30.13
CA THR A 77 -10.55 14.81 -29.99
C THR A 77 -9.70 15.22 -28.80
N ARG A 78 -9.44 16.53 -28.66
CA ARG A 78 -8.72 17.08 -27.52
C ARG A 78 -9.50 16.89 -26.23
N ALA A 79 -10.80 17.18 -26.23
CA ALA A 79 -11.64 17.00 -25.04
C ALA A 79 -11.69 15.54 -24.57
N ALA A 80 -11.80 14.58 -25.49
CA ALA A 80 -11.74 13.15 -25.17
C ALA A 80 -10.39 12.74 -24.58
N LEU A 81 -9.28 13.31 -25.08
CA LEU A 81 -7.93 13.04 -24.59
C LEU A 81 -7.73 13.59 -23.17
N GLU A 82 -8.14 14.84 -22.92
CA GLU A 82 -8.08 15.46 -21.59
C GLU A 82 -8.88 14.64 -20.55
N GLN A 83 -10.09 14.21 -20.92
CA GLN A 83 -10.90 13.33 -20.08
C GLN A 83 -10.19 11.99 -19.81
N ALA A 84 -9.70 11.31 -20.85
CA ALA A 84 -9.00 10.04 -20.69
C ALA A 84 -7.75 10.15 -19.80
N GLN A 85 -7.00 11.26 -19.90
CA GLN A 85 -5.85 11.53 -19.03
C GLN A 85 -6.29 11.72 -17.57
N SER A 86 -7.35 12.48 -17.33
CA SER A 86 -7.88 12.71 -15.99
C SER A 86 -8.34 11.41 -15.32
N GLU A 87 -9.04 10.55 -16.06
CA GLU A 87 -9.54 9.27 -15.57
C GLU A 87 -8.39 8.29 -15.29
N ARG A 88 -7.40 8.23 -16.18
CA ARG A 88 -6.17 7.45 -15.97
C ARG A 88 -5.42 7.91 -14.72
N ALA A 89 -5.29 9.22 -14.50
CA ALA A 89 -4.65 9.76 -13.31
C ALA A 89 -5.42 9.36 -12.03
N GLY A 90 -6.76 9.44 -12.05
CA GLY A 90 -7.61 9.00 -10.96
C GLY A 90 -7.49 7.49 -10.66
N ILE A 91 -7.46 6.65 -11.69
CA ILE A 91 -7.26 5.20 -11.54
C ILE A 91 -5.87 4.90 -10.95
N ARG A 92 -4.83 5.57 -11.44
CA ARG A 92 -3.47 5.41 -10.92
C ARG A 92 -3.39 5.77 -9.44
N ALA A 93 -3.96 6.90 -9.03
CA ALA A 93 -3.98 7.32 -7.63
C ALA A 93 -4.70 6.30 -6.72
N LYS A 94 -5.84 5.75 -7.16
CA LYS A 94 -6.54 4.67 -6.44
C LYS A 94 -5.67 3.42 -6.33
N ASN A 95 -4.99 3.03 -7.40
CA ASN A 95 -4.12 1.86 -7.40
C ASN A 95 -2.94 2.03 -6.43
N GLU A 96 -2.31 3.21 -6.41
CA GLU A 96 -1.26 3.55 -5.43
C GLU A 96 -1.76 3.48 -3.98
N GLN A 97 -3.00 3.91 -3.71
CA GLN A 97 -3.61 3.78 -2.38
C GLN A 97 -3.86 2.32 -1.99
N LEU A 98 -4.37 1.51 -2.92
CA LEU A 98 -4.59 0.08 -2.68
C LEU A 98 -3.28 -0.63 -2.38
N TRP A 99 -2.21 -0.35 -3.12
CA TRP A 99 -0.89 -0.89 -2.83
C TRP A 99 -0.39 -0.51 -1.43
N LYS A 100 -0.50 0.77 -1.06
CA LYS A 100 -0.14 1.23 0.29
C LYS A 100 -0.95 0.52 1.38
N LEU A 101 -2.24 0.25 1.12
CA LEU A 101 -3.10 -0.47 2.06
C LEU A 101 -2.68 -1.93 2.20
N ILE A 102 -2.44 -2.63 1.09
CA ILE A 102 -1.95 -4.02 1.08
C ILE A 102 -0.64 -4.11 1.86
N GLU A 103 0.27 -3.16 1.64
CA GLU A 103 1.58 -3.19 2.30
C GLU A 103 1.45 -2.97 3.81
N ARG A 104 0.58 -2.04 4.23
CA ARG A 104 0.26 -1.84 5.65
C ARG A 104 -0.38 -3.08 6.27
N GLN A 105 -1.27 -3.76 5.54
CA GLN A 105 -1.91 -4.98 6.04
C GLN A 105 -0.90 -6.12 6.20
N ARG A 106 0.05 -6.26 5.28
CA ARG A 106 1.14 -7.24 5.38
C ARG A 106 1.99 -7.01 6.61
N THR A 107 2.42 -5.78 6.86
CA THR A 107 3.23 -5.46 8.04
C THR A 107 2.46 -5.69 9.34
N GLY A 108 1.20 -5.25 9.41
CA GLY A 108 0.35 -5.48 10.57
C GLY A 108 0.06 -6.97 10.83
N TYR A 109 -0.14 -7.77 9.78
CA TYR A 109 -0.32 -9.22 9.92
C TYR A 109 0.92 -9.88 10.53
N ASN A 110 2.11 -9.54 10.03
CA ASN A 110 3.37 -10.10 10.56
C ASN A 110 3.56 -9.75 12.03
N GLN A 111 3.28 -8.50 12.43
CA GLN A 111 3.33 -8.08 13.84
C GLN A 111 2.38 -8.90 14.72
N LEU A 112 1.14 -9.12 14.27
CA LEU A 112 0.17 -9.92 15.02
C LEU A 112 0.61 -11.39 15.18
N VAL A 113 1.27 -11.95 14.17
CA VAL A 113 1.82 -13.31 14.24
C VAL A 113 2.93 -13.38 15.29
N GLU A 114 3.86 -12.41 15.29
CA GLU A 114 4.93 -12.34 16.30
C GLU A 114 4.38 -12.16 17.72
N GLU A 115 3.40 -11.29 17.91
CA GLU A 115 2.72 -11.09 19.19
C GLU A 115 2.02 -12.37 19.67
N LEU A 116 1.38 -13.11 18.77
CA LEU A 116 0.72 -14.38 19.07
C LEU A 116 1.75 -15.43 19.53
N GLU A 117 2.87 -15.55 18.81
CA GLU A 117 3.97 -16.44 19.22
C GLU A 117 4.53 -16.07 20.59
N ARG A 118 4.76 -14.78 20.84
CA ARG A 118 5.20 -14.30 22.15
C ARG A 118 4.21 -14.66 23.24
N ALA A 119 2.92 -14.39 23.05
CA ALA A 119 1.88 -14.71 24.03
C ALA A 119 1.79 -16.22 24.31
N ARG A 120 2.01 -17.07 23.28
CA ARG A 120 2.12 -18.52 23.46
C ARG A 120 3.32 -18.89 24.34
N ARG A 121 4.51 -18.33 24.07
CA ARG A 121 5.72 -18.59 24.89
C ARG A 121 5.51 -18.16 26.34
N GLU A 122 5.01 -16.95 26.57
CA GLU A 122 4.71 -16.45 27.92
C GLU A 122 3.72 -17.36 28.66
N ARG A 123 2.62 -17.75 27.99
CA ARG A 123 1.65 -18.70 28.56
C ARG A 123 2.32 -20.02 28.95
N ASP A 124 3.19 -20.55 28.09
CA ASP A 124 3.86 -21.83 28.33
C ASP A 124 4.87 -21.72 29.47
N GLU A 125 5.57 -20.59 29.61
CA GLU A 125 6.41 -20.28 30.77
C GLU A 125 5.60 -20.22 32.07
N TYR A 126 4.45 -19.54 32.08
CA TYR A 126 3.58 -19.48 33.26
C TYR A 126 3.03 -20.86 33.63
N LYS A 127 2.62 -21.66 32.64
CA LYS A 127 2.20 -23.05 32.88
C LYS A 127 3.32 -23.89 33.45
N ALA A 128 4.53 -23.78 32.91
CA ALA A 128 5.69 -24.50 33.43
C ALA A 128 6.01 -24.11 34.88
N ARG A 129 5.93 -22.81 35.22
CA ARG A 129 6.10 -22.35 36.61
C ARG A 129 4.99 -22.81 37.54
N LEU A 130 3.74 -22.82 37.09
CA LEU A 130 2.60 -23.27 37.89
C LEU A 130 2.67 -24.78 38.16
N LEU A 131 2.98 -25.56 37.12
CA LEU A 131 3.11 -27.02 37.23
C LEU A 131 4.39 -27.43 37.97
N GLY A 132 5.50 -26.72 37.74
CA GLY A 132 6.78 -26.96 38.42
C GLY A 132 6.81 -26.47 39.88
N GLY A 133 6.08 -25.40 40.20
CA GLY A 133 5.97 -24.86 41.57
C GLY A 133 4.87 -25.49 42.40
N GLY A 134 3.81 -26.04 41.78
CA GLY A 134 2.70 -26.69 42.47
C GLY A 134 2.93 -28.15 42.86
N LEU A 135 3.90 -28.83 42.23
CA LEU A 135 4.18 -30.26 42.50
C LEU A 135 5.09 -30.48 43.73
N VAL A 136 5.79 -29.45 44.22
CA VAL A 136 6.77 -29.59 45.32
C VAL A 136 6.19 -29.19 46.70
N ALA A 137 4.94 -28.72 46.75
CA ALA A 137 4.28 -28.29 48.00
C ALA A 137 3.32 -29.35 48.60
N ALA A 138 3.40 -30.60 48.12
CA ALA A 138 2.59 -31.72 48.61
C ALA A 138 3.48 -32.93 48.95
N GLU A 139 4.39 -32.76 49.90
CA GLU A 139 4.94 -33.84 50.74
C GLU A 139 5.15 -33.34 52.17
#